data_AF-A0A818LYH5-F1
#
_entry.id   AF-A0A818LYH5-F1
#
_cell.length_a   1.000
_cell.length_b   1.000
_cell.length_c   1.000
_cell.angle_alpha   90.00
_cell.angle_beta   90.00
_cell.angle_gamma   90.00
#
_symmetry.space_group_name_H-M   'P 1'
#
loop_
_entity.id
_entity.type
_entity.pdbx_description
1 polymer ?
#
loop_
_entity_poly.entity_id
_entity_poly.type
_entity_poly.pdbx_seq_one_letter_code
_entity_poly.pdbx_strand_id
1 'polypeptide(L)'
;MTTKSSCDFNRLMYLLDTNNLDEARLLLKRQTLLVQNNLFDRFDDDNNTLLHRYVVRNQEDAVHLLLEHGASVYSINKYGWLPIHLAAYCGHNRTILKYLIEFGKR
;
A
#
# COMPACT_ATOMS: atom_id res chain seq x y z
N MET A 1 -9.52 6.31 -24.47
CA MET A 1 -10.47 5.93 -23.41
C MET A 1 -9.66 5.35 -22.25
N THR A 2 -8.98 6.21 -21.49
CA THR A 2 -8.23 5.78 -20.30
C THR A 2 -9.21 5.70 -19.14
N THR A 3 -9.39 4.48 -18.67
CA THR A 3 -10.35 4.08 -17.65
C THR A 3 -10.18 4.89 -16.37
N LYS A 4 -11.30 5.33 -15.77
CA LYS A 4 -11.43 5.96 -14.45
C LYS A 4 -10.53 5.29 -13.36
N SER A 5 -10.27 3.99 -13.50
CA SER A 5 -9.32 3.20 -12.69
C SER A 5 -7.89 3.78 -12.58
N SER A 6 -7.39 4.49 -13.61
CA SER A 6 -6.05 5.11 -13.57
C SER A 6 -6.01 6.42 -12.76
N CYS A 7 -7.10 7.19 -12.75
CA CYS A 7 -7.12 8.46 -12.00
C CYS A 7 -7.20 8.23 -10.49
N ASP A 8 -7.97 7.22 -10.04
CA ASP A 8 -8.17 6.96 -8.62
C ASP A 8 -6.91 6.40 -7.95
N PHE A 9 -6.15 5.55 -8.64
CA PHE A 9 -4.85 5.06 -8.16
C PHE A 9 -3.82 6.19 -7.99
N ASN A 10 -3.66 7.01 -9.03
CA ASN A 10 -2.75 8.16 -8.97
C ASN A 10 -3.21 9.19 -7.93
N ARG A 11 -4.52 9.36 -7.75
CA ARG A 11 -5.08 10.23 -6.70
C ARG A 11 -4.78 9.70 -5.31
N LEU A 12 -4.96 8.40 -5.07
CA LEU A 12 -4.60 7.79 -3.79
C LEU A 12 -3.11 7.97 -3.50
N MET A 13 -2.23 7.69 -4.47
CA MET A 13 -0.80 7.90 -4.32
C MET A 13 -0.46 9.35 -3.96
N TYR A 14 -1.04 10.33 -4.67
CA TYR A 14 -0.85 11.74 -4.36
C TYR A 14 -1.28 12.09 -2.93
N LEU A 15 -2.43 11.58 -2.47
CA LEU A 15 -2.93 11.84 -1.13
C LEU A 15 -2.02 11.25 -0.04
N LEU A 16 -1.57 10.01 -0.22
CA LEU A 16 -0.61 9.38 0.69
C LEU A 16 0.74 10.11 0.69
N ASP A 17 1.23 10.50 -0.49
CA ASP A 17 2.51 11.22 -0.64
C ASP A 17 2.47 12.61 0.01
N THR A 18 1.33 13.28 -0.05
CA THR A 18 1.09 14.57 0.62
C THR A 18 0.67 14.43 2.09
N ASN A 19 0.61 13.21 2.63
CA ASN A 19 0.13 12.88 3.97
C ASN A 19 -1.32 13.34 4.26
N ASN A 20 -2.14 13.49 3.22
CA ASN A 20 -3.58 13.78 3.33
C ASN A 20 -4.39 12.50 3.61
N LEU A 21 -4.19 11.94 4.81
CA LEU A 21 -4.75 10.65 5.21
C LEU A 21 -6.28 10.63 5.31
N ASP A 22 -6.90 11.74 5.71
CA ASP A 22 -8.36 11.82 5.85
C ASP A 22 -9.08 11.71 4.51
N GLU A 23 -8.54 12.40 3.49
CA GLU A 23 -9.08 12.34 2.13
C GLU A 23 -8.78 10.96 1.51
N ALA A 24 -7.61 10.38 1.79
CA ALA A 24 -7.28 9.01 1.39
C ALA A 24 -8.23 7.98 2.02
N ARG A 25 -8.52 8.11 3.32
CA ARG A 25 -9.53 7.30 4.04
C ARG A 25 -10.91 7.45 3.42
N LEU A 26 -11.32 8.67 3.10
CA LEU A 26 -12.62 8.92 2.47
C LEU A 26 -12.71 8.26 1.09
N LEU A 27 -11.63 8.34 0.31
CA LEU A 27 -11.53 7.71 -1.01
C LEU A 27 -11.65 6.18 -0.90
N LEU A 28 -10.94 5.56 0.06
CA LEU A 28 -10.98 4.11 0.29
C LEU A 28 -12.33 3.64 0.88
N LYS A 29 -12.96 4.43 1.77
CA LYS A 29 -14.23 4.10 2.44
C LYS A 29 -15.43 4.10 1.49
N ARG A 30 -15.40 4.87 0.41
CA ARG A 30 -16.54 5.01 -0.52
C ARG A 30 -16.92 3.73 -1.27
N GLN A 31 -16.29 2.59 -0.98
CA GLN A 31 -16.67 1.20 -1.32
C GLN A 31 -16.88 0.87 -2.81
N THR A 32 -16.82 1.85 -3.72
CA THR A 32 -16.90 1.62 -5.17
C THR A 32 -15.59 1.06 -5.76
N LEU A 33 -14.49 1.06 -4.98
CA LEU A 33 -13.12 0.81 -5.43
C LEU A 33 -12.54 -0.56 -5.05
N LEU A 34 -13.00 -1.19 -3.96
CA LEU A 34 -12.42 -2.44 -3.44
C LEU A 34 -12.86 -3.69 -4.21
N VAL A 35 -14.03 -3.67 -4.85
CA VAL A 35 -14.66 -4.88 -5.42
C VAL A 35 -14.36 -5.08 -6.91
N GLN A 36 -13.90 -4.06 -7.63
CA GLN A 36 -13.88 -4.12 -9.10
C GLN A 36 -12.50 -4.14 -9.77
N ASN A 37 -11.39 -3.79 -9.10
CA ASN A 37 -10.20 -3.39 -9.88
C ASN A 37 -8.81 -3.59 -9.27
N ASN A 38 -8.61 -4.44 -8.26
CA ASN A 38 -7.26 -4.78 -7.79
C ASN A 38 -6.37 -3.53 -7.52
N LEU A 39 -6.91 -2.54 -6.81
CA LEU A 39 -6.24 -1.24 -6.56
C LEU A 39 -4.85 -1.42 -5.93
N PHE A 40 -4.69 -2.45 -5.10
CA PHE A 40 -3.45 -2.79 -4.41
C PHE A 40 -2.52 -3.70 -5.22
N ASP A 41 -3.01 -4.36 -6.27
CA ASP A 41 -2.20 -5.23 -7.15
C ASP A 41 -1.65 -4.45 -8.36
N ARG A 42 -1.69 -3.13 -8.31
CA ARG A 42 -0.95 -2.30 -9.26
C ARG A 42 0.51 -2.25 -8.84
N PHE A 43 1.36 -2.67 -9.76
CA PHE A 43 2.79 -2.73 -9.55
C PHE A 43 3.54 -1.63 -10.32
N ASP A 44 4.72 -1.25 -9.84
CA ASP A 44 5.70 -0.49 -10.63
C ASP A 44 6.58 -1.43 -11.49
N ASP A 45 7.59 -0.87 -12.15
CA ASP A 45 8.54 -1.62 -12.99
C ASP A 45 9.34 -2.68 -12.21
N ASP A 46 9.32 -2.62 -10.88
CA ASP A 46 9.95 -3.56 -9.96
C ASP A 46 8.96 -4.58 -9.39
N ASN A 47 7.74 -4.63 -9.94
CA ASN A 47 6.60 -5.36 -9.39
C ASN A 47 6.26 -4.98 -7.93
N ASN A 48 6.63 -3.78 -7.45
CA ASN A 48 6.29 -3.34 -6.12
C ASN A 48 4.83 -2.87 -6.06
N THR A 49 4.04 -3.46 -5.15
CA THR A 49 2.73 -2.91 -4.78
C THR A 49 2.86 -1.56 -4.06
N LEU A 50 1.73 -0.89 -3.83
CA LEU A 50 1.69 0.30 -2.97
C LEU A 50 2.35 0.03 -1.61
N LEU A 51 2.07 -1.12 -1.00
CA LEU A 51 2.61 -1.46 0.31
C LEU A 51 4.15 -1.53 0.31
N HIS A 52 4.77 -2.14 -0.70
CA HIS A 52 6.23 -2.16 -0.84
C HIS A 52 6.82 -0.75 -0.91
N ARG A 53 6.23 0.13 -1.72
CA ARG A 53 6.70 1.52 -1.90
C ARG A 53 6.63 2.32 -0.60
N TYR A 54 5.52 2.26 0.11
CA TYR A 54 5.34 3.02 1.35
C TYR A 54 6.13 2.44 2.53
N VAL A 55 6.41 1.14 2.51
CA VAL A 55 7.35 0.50 3.45
C VAL A 55 8.77 1.05 3.27
N VAL A 56 9.28 1.10 2.03
CA VAL A 56 10.64 1.63 1.76
C VAL A 56 10.76 3.11 2.11
N ARG A 57 9.68 3.88 1.90
CA ARG A 57 9.61 5.31 2.26
C ARG A 57 9.41 5.58 3.75
N ASN A 58 9.27 4.54 4.57
CA ASN A 58 8.96 4.64 6.00
C ASN A 58 7.74 5.52 6.32
N GLN A 59 6.69 5.43 5.52
CA GLN A 59 5.45 6.17 5.76
C GLN A 59 4.48 5.32 6.57
N GLU A 60 4.67 5.32 7.89
CA GLU A 60 3.95 4.45 8.83
C GLU A 60 2.43 4.57 8.71
N ASP A 61 1.91 5.80 8.62
CA ASP A 61 0.49 6.07 8.52
C ASP A 61 -0.13 5.57 7.21
N ALA A 62 0.58 5.77 6.10
CA ALA A 62 0.17 5.27 4.80
C ALA A 62 0.16 3.74 4.78
N VAL A 63 1.19 3.11 5.34
CA VAL A 63 1.26 1.65 5.50
C VAL A 63 0.08 1.14 6.33
N HIS A 64 -0.18 1.74 7.49
CA HIS A 64 -1.31 1.34 8.34
C HIS A 64 -2.64 1.48 7.60
N LEU A 65 -2.86 2.61 6.93
CA LEU A 65 -4.08 2.86 6.18
C LEU A 65 -4.31 1.83 5.06
N LEU A 66 -3.25 1.48 4.32
CA LEU A 66 -3.32 0.47 3.26
C LEU A 66 -3.67 -0.92 3.82
N LEU A 67 -3.05 -1.31 4.94
CA LEU A 67 -3.33 -2.59 5.60
C LEU A 67 -4.76 -2.68 6.13
N GLU A 68 -5.27 -1.60 6.75
CA GLU A 68 -6.66 -1.52 7.22
C GLU A 68 -7.69 -1.73 6.09
N HIS A 69 -7.33 -1.38 4.86
CA HIS A 69 -8.22 -1.47 3.69
C HIS A 69 -7.94 -2.70 2.82
N GLY A 70 -7.17 -3.66 3.31
CA GLY A 70 -7.00 -4.97 2.67
C GLY A 70 -5.83 -5.08 1.70
N ALA A 71 -4.83 -4.19 1.80
CA ALA A 71 -3.57 -4.40 1.07
C ALA A 71 -2.90 -5.71 1.52
N SER A 72 -2.51 -6.55 0.56
CA SER A 72 -1.87 -7.83 0.85
C SER A 72 -0.45 -7.66 1.39
N VAL A 73 -0.19 -8.27 2.55
CA VAL A 73 1.15 -8.37 3.15
C VAL A 73 2.00 -9.49 2.53
N TYR A 74 1.40 -10.33 1.69
CA TYR A 74 2.06 -11.48 1.06
C TYR A 74 2.39 -11.28 -0.41
N SER A 75 2.09 -10.10 -0.97
CA SER A 75 2.51 -9.77 -2.33
C SER A 75 4.03 -9.84 -2.44
N ILE A 76 4.54 -10.43 -3.51
CA ILE A 76 5.97 -10.46 -3.81
C ILE A 76 6.29 -9.49 -4.94
N ASN A 77 7.41 -8.77 -4.81
CA ASN A 77 7.95 -7.96 -5.89
C ASN A 77 8.83 -8.80 -6.85
N LYS A 78 9.46 -8.17 -7.85
CA LYS A 78 10.26 -8.89 -8.86
C LYS A 78 11.48 -9.63 -8.29
N TYR A 79 11.91 -9.24 -7.10
CA TYR A 79 13.02 -9.86 -6.39
C TYR A 79 12.56 -11.00 -5.47
N GLY A 80 11.26 -11.34 -5.48
CA GLY A 80 10.67 -12.33 -4.59
C GLY A 80 10.54 -11.84 -3.15
N TRP A 81 10.59 -10.52 -2.92
CA TRP A 81 10.53 -9.96 -1.59
C TRP A 81 9.11 -9.59 -1.22
N LEU A 82 8.72 -9.95 0.00
CA LEU A 82 7.52 -9.47 0.65
C LEU A 82 7.76 -8.06 1.19
N PRO A 83 6.70 -7.28 1.48
CA PRO A 83 6.82 -6.00 2.18
C PRO A 83 7.62 -6.11 3.48
N ILE A 84 7.49 -7.23 4.21
CA ILE A 84 8.24 -7.46 5.45
C ILE A 84 9.75 -7.64 5.21
N HIS A 85 10.15 -8.25 4.09
CA HIS A 85 11.55 -8.38 3.72
C HIS A 85 12.17 -6.99 3.45
N LEU A 86 11.44 -6.12 2.74
CA LEU A 86 11.87 -4.73 2.54
C LEU A 86 11.95 -3.97 3.87
N ALA A 87 10.94 -4.08 4.73
CA ALA A 87 10.93 -3.42 6.03
C ALA A 87 12.14 -3.84 6.90
N ALA A 88 12.49 -5.13 6.88
CA ALA A 88 13.65 -5.66 7.59
C ALA A 88 14.97 -5.19 6.96
N TYR A 89 15.07 -5.21 5.63
CA TYR A 89 16.25 -4.77 4.89
C TYR A 89 16.56 -3.28 5.10
N CYS A 90 15.52 -2.43 5.12
CA CYS A 90 15.67 -0.99 5.35
C CYS A 90 16.11 -0.63 6.78
N GLY A 91 16.06 -1.56 7.74
CA GLY A 91 16.67 -1.42 9.08
C GLY A 91 16.02 -0.42 10.04
N HIS A 92 15.06 0.41 9.60
CA HIS A 92 14.59 1.56 10.37
C HIS A 92 13.09 1.58 10.72
N ASN A 93 12.32 0.53 10.42
CA ASN A 93 10.86 0.64 10.44
C ASN A 93 10.22 -0.34 11.42
N ARG A 94 10.60 -0.28 12.71
CA ARG A 94 10.09 -1.20 13.75
C ARG A 94 8.57 -1.16 13.88
N THR A 95 7.96 0.02 13.69
CA THR A 95 6.50 0.18 13.71
C THR A 95 5.85 -0.53 12.53
N ILE A 96 6.37 -0.32 11.32
CA ILE A 96 5.89 -0.98 10.09
C ILE A 96 6.04 -2.50 10.20
N LEU A 97 7.16 -3.00 10.72
CA LEU A 97 7.34 -4.44 10.97
C LEU A 97 6.25 -4.99 11.90
N LYS A 98 5.91 -4.27 12.98
CA LYS A 98 4.81 -4.67 13.86
C LYS A 98 3.48 -4.71 13.10
N TYR A 99 3.17 -3.68 12.31
CA TYR A 99 1.94 -3.67 11.51
C TYR A 99 1.88 -4.86 10.54
N LEU A 100 2.95 -5.11 9.79
CA LEU A 100 2.99 -6.23 8.84
C LEU A 100 2.85 -7.59 9.53
N ILE A 101 3.46 -7.79 10.71
CA ILE A 101 3.32 -9.01 11.50
C ILE A 101 1.90 -9.18 12.04
N GLU A 102 1.28 -8.12 12.56
CA GLU A 102 -0.08 -8.19 13.12
C GLU A 102 -1.13 -8.44 12.03
N PHE A 103 -1.01 -7.80 10.88
CA PHE A 103 -1.91 -8.02 9.75
C PHE A 103 -1.65 -9.36 9.02
N GLY A 104 -0.42 -9.87 9.06
CA GLY A 104 -0.09 -11.21 8.53
C GLY A 104 -0.44 -12.39 9.45
N LYS A 105 -1.07 -12.15 10.60
CA LYS A 105 -1.65 -13.20 11.46
C LYS A 105 -3.16 -13.35 11.28
N ARG A 106 -3.80 -12.42 10.57
CA ARG A 106 -5.24 -12.41 10.31
C ARG A 106 -5.58 -13.25 9.10
#